data_AF-A0A973JSK6-F1
#
_entry.id   AF-A0A973JSK6-F1
#
_cell.length_a   1.000
_cell.length_b   1.000
_cell.length_c   1.000
_cell.angle_alpha   90.00
_cell.angle_beta   90.00
_cell.angle_gamma   90.00
#
_symmetry.space_group_name_H-M   'P 1'
#
loop_
_entity.id
_entity.type
_entity.pdbx_description
1 polymer ?
#
loop_
_entity_poly.entity_id
_entity_poly.type
_entity_poly.pdbx_seq_one_letter_code
_entity_poly.pdbx_strand_id
1 'polypeptide(L)'
;MKVALYFESEKLIQTSGIGRAFLHQKMALESAGVEYTTDIEDNFDILHINTVGITSSSVIENARKKGAKVIYHAHSTEEDFRNSFILSNQIAPFVRKHLINLYSQADFIITTTPYSKKLLKDYVIDL
;
A
#
# COMPACT_ATOMS: atom_id res chain seq x y z
N MET A 1 -2.52 14.38 -15.13
CA MET A 1 -2.13 13.16 -14.40
C MET A 1 -3.09 13.02 -13.23
N LYS A 2 -3.73 11.87 -13.09
CA LYS A 2 -4.72 11.60 -12.03
C LYS A 2 -4.31 10.37 -11.22
N VAL A 3 -4.41 10.48 -9.90
CA VAL A 3 -3.99 9.45 -8.94
C VAL A 3 -5.21 8.79 -8.30
N ALA A 4 -5.35 7.48 -8.40
CA ALA A 4 -6.28 6.72 -7.57
C ALA A 4 -5.62 6.40 -6.23
N LEU A 5 -6.28 6.77 -5.13
CA LEU A 5 -5.87 6.36 -3.80
C LEU A 5 -6.75 5.21 -3.33
N TYR A 6 -6.13 4.07 -3.08
CA TYR A 6 -6.81 2.88 -2.60
C TYR A 6 -6.42 2.56 -1.15
N PHE A 7 -7.45 2.44 -0.32
CA PHE A 7 -7.40 1.95 1.06
C PHE A 7 -8.43 0.84 1.20
N GLU A 8 -7.98 -0.39 1.44
CA GLU A 8 -8.93 -1.46 1.74
C GLU A 8 -9.67 -1.14 3.04
N SER A 9 -10.98 -1.33 3.03
CA SER A 9 -11.86 -1.09 4.19
C SER A 9 -11.82 0.33 4.75
N GLU A 10 -11.65 1.36 3.91
CA GLU A 10 -11.59 2.79 4.30
C GLU A 10 -12.63 3.17 5.39
N LYS A 11 -13.90 2.74 5.21
CA LYS A 11 -14.99 3.04 6.15
C LYS A 11 -14.76 2.52 7.57
N LEU A 12 -14.05 1.40 7.74
CA LEU A 12 -13.77 0.82 9.05
C LEU A 12 -12.64 1.55 9.79
N ILE A 13 -11.71 2.16 9.06
CA ILE A 13 -10.49 2.78 9.61
C ILE A 13 -10.54 4.32 9.60
N GLN A 14 -11.64 4.91 9.14
CA GLN A 14 -11.78 6.35 8.95
C GLN A 14 -11.55 7.18 10.23
N THR A 15 -11.97 6.67 11.39
CA THR A 15 -11.82 7.34 12.68
C THR A 15 -10.47 7.08 13.36
N SER A 16 -9.60 6.27 12.73
CA SER A 16 -8.29 5.91 13.25
C SER A 16 -7.19 6.87 12.77
N GLY A 17 -5.96 6.68 13.27
CA GLY A 17 -4.77 7.36 12.76
C GLY A 17 -4.54 7.11 11.26
N ILE A 18 -4.94 5.94 10.74
CA ILE A 18 -4.83 5.60 9.32
C ILE A 18 -5.79 6.48 8.49
N GLY A 19 -7.02 6.68 8.97
CA GLY A 19 -7.98 7.58 8.32
C GLY A 19 -7.48 9.03 8.27
N ARG A 20 -6.79 9.50 9.32
CA ARG A 20 -6.15 10.82 9.32
C ARG A 20 -4.99 10.91 8.33
N ALA A 21 -4.14 9.89 8.26
CA ALA A 21 -3.07 9.84 7.26
C ALA A 21 -3.62 9.90 5.83
N PHE A 22 -4.72 9.20 5.56
CA PHE A 22 -5.39 9.25 4.26
C PHE A 22 -5.92 10.65 3.91
N LEU A 23 -6.55 11.34 4.86
CA LEU A 23 -6.99 12.73 4.66
C LEU A 23 -5.80 13.65 4.36
N HIS A 24 -4.69 13.50 5.08
CA HIS A 24 -3.49 14.30 4.81
C HIS A 24 -2.89 14.01 3.43
N GLN A 25 -2.92 12.76 2.96
CA GLN A 25 -2.47 12.43 1.60
C GLN A 25 -3.32 13.13 0.53
N LYS A 26 -4.65 13.17 0.70
CA LYS A 26 -5.56 13.92 -0.19
C LYS A 26 -5.25 15.41 -0.19
N MET A 27 -5.11 16.02 0.99
CA MET A 27 -4.75 17.43 1.11
C MET A 27 -3.40 17.75 0.47
N ALA A 28 -2.43 16.83 0.54
CA ALA A 28 -1.13 16.99 -0.09
C ALA A 28 -1.23 16.97 -1.62
N LEU A 29 -2.05 16.09 -2.20
CA LEU A 29 -2.31 16.06 -3.65
C LEU A 29 -3.02 17.34 -4.11
N GLU A 30 -4.03 17.80 -3.37
CA GLU A 30 -4.73 19.06 -3.64
C GLU A 30 -3.77 20.25 -3.61
N SER A 31 -2.92 20.33 -2.58
CA SER A 31 -1.91 21.38 -2.46
C SER A 31 -0.87 21.34 -3.57
N ALA A 32 -0.59 20.17 -4.14
CA ALA A 32 0.31 19.99 -5.27
C ALA A 32 -0.38 20.21 -6.63
N GLY A 33 -1.70 20.45 -6.66
CA GLY A 33 -2.48 20.57 -7.89
C GLY A 33 -2.61 19.25 -8.67
N VAL A 34 -2.50 18.11 -7.99
CA VAL A 34 -2.63 16.78 -8.58
C VAL A 34 -4.05 16.27 -8.39
N GLU A 35 -4.74 15.97 -9.49
CA GLU A 35 -6.06 15.35 -9.45
C GLU A 35 -6.00 13.96 -8.81
N TYR A 36 -7.00 13.64 -7.99
CA TYR A 36 -7.11 12.31 -7.39
C TYR A 36 -8.54 11.79 -7.41
N THR A 37 -8.66 10.47 -7.26
CA THR A 37 -9.93 9.76 -7.07
C THR A 37 -9.76 8.68 -6.00
N THR A 38 -10.86 8.31 -5.37
CA THR A 38 -10.93 7.14 -4.49
C THR A 38 -11.79 6.03 -5.09
N ASP A 39 -12.34 6.28 -6.30
CA ASP A 39 -13.06 5.30 -7.08
C ASP A 39 -12.09 4.57 -8.01
N ILE A 40 -11.90 3.26 -7.78
CA ILE A 40 -11.01 2.41 -8.57
C ILE A 40 -11.58 2.08 -9.97
N GLU A 41 -12.85 2.38 -10.22
CA GLU A 41 -13.46 2.19 -11.53
C GLU A 41 -13.26 3.39 -12.48
N ASP A 42 -12.93 4.56 -11.92
CA ASP A 42 -12.60 5.78 -12.65
C ASP A 42 -11.34 5.61 -13.55
N ASN A 43 -11.12 6.57 -14.45
CA ASN A 43 -9.90 6.66 -15.23
C ASN A 43 -8.82 7.39 -14.43
N PHE A 44 -7.64 6.76 -14.31
CA PHE A 44 -6.48 7.32 -13.62
C PHE A 44 -5.18 6.77 -14.22
N ASP A 45 -4.08 7.48 -13.99
CA ASP A 45 -2.75 7.13 -14.53
C ASP A 45 -1.91 6.33 -13.53
N ILE A 46 -2.13 6.56 -12.22
CA ILE A 46 -1.35 5.95 -11.15
C ILE A 46 -2.29 5.49 -10.04
N LEU A 47 -2.14 4.23 -9.61
CA LEU A 47 -2.78 3.66 -8.42
C LEU A 47 -1.80 3.71 -7.25
N HIS A 48 -2.18 4.35 -6.15
CA HIS A 48 -1.51 4.27 -4.87
C HIS A 48 -2.25 3.28 -3.96
N ILE A 49 -1.54 2.25 -3.51
CA ILE A 49 -2.05 1.32 -2.50
C ILE A 49 -1.42 1.65 -1.16
N ASN A 50 -2.26 1.93 -0.17
CA ASN A 50 -1.79 2.41 1.12
C ASN A 50 -1.96 1.39 2.25
N THR A 51 -2.70 0.31 2.04
CA THR A 51 -2.84 -0.78 3.02
C THR A 51 -2.67 -2.13 2.37
N VAL A 52 -2.02 -3.03 3.11
CA VAL A 52 -1.97 -4.45 2.76
C VAL A 52 -3.34 -5.04 3.00
N GLY A 53 -3.97 -5.48 1.92
CA GLY A 53 -5.34 -5.99 1.94
C GLY A 53 -5.53 -7.23 1.06
N ILE A 54 -6.60 -7.97 1.34
CA ILE A 54 -6.92 -9.25 0.66
C ILE A 54 -7.27 -9.01 -0.81
N THR A 55 -7.95 -7.90 -1.12
CA THR A 55 -8.38 -7.54 -2.47
C THR A 55 -7.34 -6.73 -3.25
N SER A 56 -6.23 -6.34 -2.60
CA SER A 56 -5.19 -5.50 -3.21
C SER A 56 -4.68 -6.04 -4.55
N SER A 57 -4.39 -7.34 -4.66
CA SER A 57 -3.91 -7.95 -5.91
C SER A 57 -4.90 -7.77 -7.07
N SER A 58 -6.21 -7.89 -6.82
CA SER A 58 -7.22 -7.73 -7.86
C SER A 58 -7.33 -6.27 -8.33
N VAL A 59 -7.21 -5.31 -7.40
CA VAL A 59 -7.20 -3.87 -7.74
C VAL A 59 -5.96 -3.52 -8.57
N ILE A 60 -4.79 -4.07 -8.22
CA ILE A 60 -3.55 -3.90 -9.01
C ILE A 60 -3.74 -4.45 -10.42
N GLU A 61 -4.25 -5.67 -10.55
CA GLU A 61 -4.43 -6.31 -11.85
C GLU A 61 -5.37 -5.50 -12.75
N ASN A 62 -6.49 -5.00 -12.20
CA ASN A 62 -7.43 -4.17 -12.95
C ASN A 62 -6.82 -2.82 -13.35
N ALA A 63 -6.08 -2.17 -12.46
CA ALA A 63 -5.36 -0.93 -12.78
C ALA A 63 -4.33 -1.15 -13.90
N ARG A 64 -3.57 -2.25 -13.84
CA ARG A 64 -2.60 -2.61 -14.88
C ARG A 64 -3.26 -2.89 -16.23
N LYS A 65 -4.43 -3.55 -16.25
CA LYS A 65 -5.23 -3.74 -17.47
C LYS A 65 -5.65 -2.41 -18.10
N LYS A 66 -5.89 -1.38 -17.28
CA LYS A 66 -6.17 -0.01 -17.73
C LYS A 66 -4.91 0.79 -18.11
N GLY A 67 -3.72 0.19 -18.02
CA GLY A 67 -2.43 0.83 -18.33
C GLY A 67 -1.86 1.71 -17.22
N ALA A 68 -2.48 1.74 -16.04
CA ALA A 68 -2.01 2.55 -14.93
C ALA A 68 -0.75 1.98 -14.27
N LYS A 69 0.11 2.86 -13.75
CA LYS A 69 1.26 2.50 -12.91
C LYS A 69 0.81 2.26 -11.47
N VAL A 70 1.52 1.41 -10.75
CA VAL A 70 1.20 1.02 -9.37
C VAL A 70 2.30 1.45 -8.42
N ILE A 71 1.94 2.25 -7.42
CA ILE A 71 2.80 2.64 -6.31
C ILE A 71 2.25 2.01 -5.03
N TYR A 72 3.09 1.29 -4.29
CA TYR A 72 2.70 0.68 -3.02
C TYR A 72 3.40 1.38 -1.86
N HIS A 73 2.63 1.79 -0.85
CA HIS A 73 3.16 2.35 0.39
C HIS A 73 3.33 1.20 1.39
N ALA A 74 4.58 0.76 1.56
CA ALA A 74 4.92 -0.35 2.43
C ALA A 74 5.04 0.13 3.88
N HIS A 75 3.91 0.10 4.57
CA HIS A 75 3.79 0.41 6.00
C HIS A 75 3.94 -0.81 6.92
N SER A 76 4.02 -2.02 6.35
CA SER A 76 4.07 -3.28 7.10
C SER A 76 5.27 -4.13 6.71
N THR A 77 5.94 -4.71 7.72
CA THR A 77 7.01 -5.70 7.59
C THR A 77 6.71 -6.95 8.42
N GLU A 78 7.45 -8.04 8.23
CA GLU A 78 7.41 -9.20 9.14
C GLU A 78 7.81 -8.77 10.56
N GLU A 79 8.81 -7.90 10.68
CA GLU A 79 9.34 -7.43 11.95
C GLU A 79 8.29 -6.65 12.75
N ASP A 80 7.48 -5.83 12.07
CA ASP A 80 6.35 -5.12 12.72
C ASP A 80 5.25 -6.09 13.18
N PHE A 81 5.05 -7.19 12.46
CA PHE A 81 4.05 -8.20 12.79
C PHE A 81 4.50 -9.11 13.94
N ARG A 82 5.79 -9.40 14.05
CA ARG A 82 6.35 -10.22 15.13
C ARG A 82 6.12 -9.60 16.50
N ASN A 83 5.89 -10.45 17.49
CA ASN A 83 5.65 -10.06 18.90
C ASN A 83 4.44 -9.13 19.13
N SER A 84 3.52 -9.01 18.15
CA SER A 84 2.35 -8.14 18.26
C SER A 84 1.19 -8.79 19.02
N PHE A 85 0.98 -10.09 18.85
CA PHE A 85 -0.07 -10.86 19.55
C PHE A 85 0.32 -12.34 19.74
N ILE A 86 -0.48 -13.09 20.51
CA ILE A 86 -0.24 -14.52 20.78
C ILE A 86 -0.20 -15.28 19.45
N LEU A 87 0.84 -16.12 19.24
CA LEU A 87 1.14 -16.86 18.00
C LEU A 87 1.61 -16.02 16.80
N SER A 88 1.72 -14.69 16.91
CA SER A 88 2.22 -13.83 15.81
C SER A 88 3.55 -14.31 15.23
N ASN A 89 4.50 -14.73 16.07
CA ASN A 89 5.80 -15.23 15.62
C ASN A 89 5.72 -16.53 14.79
N GLN A 90 4.71 -17.38 15.03
CA GLN A 90 4.50 -18.60 14.25
C GLN A 90 3.91 -18.28 12.87
N ILE A 91 3.09 -17.23 12.78
CA ILE A 91 2.42 -16.78 11.56
C ILE A 91 3.32 -15.84 10.74
N ALA A 92 4.30 -15.19 11.36
CA ALA A 92 5.17 -14.19 10.75
C ALA A 92 5.81 -14.62 9.41
N PRO A 93 6.32 -15.86 9.24
CA PRO A 93 6.87 -16.29 7.95
C PRO A 93 5.84 -16.30 6.81
N PHE A 94 4.56 -16.56 7.12
CA PHE A 94 3.49 -16.46 6.13
C PHE A 94 3.19 -15.00 5.77
N VAL A 95 3.16 -14.12 6.77
CA VAL A 95 3.01 -12.66 6.54
C VAL A 95 4.12 -12.16 5.64
N ARG A 96 5.38 -12.54 5.88
CA ARG A 96 6.50 -12.19 5.00
C ARG A 96 6.23 -12.59 3.54
N LYS A 97 5.83 -13.85 3.30
CA LYS A 97 5.53 -14.33 1.94
C LYS A 97 4.39 -13.54 1.30
N HIS A 98 3.36 -13.22 2.06
CA HIS A 98 2.23 -12.42 1.60
C HIS A 98 2.65 -10.99 1.23
N LEU A 99 3.44 -10.34 2.08
CA LEU A 99 3.99 -9.00 1.84
C LEU A 99 4.87 -8.98 0.59
N ILE A 100 5.77 -9.95 0.43
CA ILE A 100 6.60 -10.09 -0.78
C ILE A 100 5.73 -10.16 -2.03
N ASN A 101 4.72 -11.02 -2.04
CA ASN A 101 3.83 -11.19 -3.18
C ASN A 101 3.04 -9.92 -3.53
N LEU A 102 2.61 -9.13 -2.54
CA LEU A 102 1.89 -7.88 -2.79
C LEU A 102 2.82 -6.77 -3.28
N TYR A 103 3.93 -6.56 -2.58
CA TYR A 103 4.87 -5.50 -2.90
C TYR A 103 5.54 -5.74 -4.26
N SER A 104 5.85 -6.99 -4.64
CA SER A 104 6.43 -7.31 -5.95
C SER A 104 5.51 -7.00 -7.14
N GLN A 105 4.22 -6.71 -6.92
CA GLN A 105 3.29 -6.30 -7.96
C GLN A 105 3.33 -4.79 -8.26
N ALA A 106 4.09 -4.01 -7.48
CA ALA A 106 4.20 -2.57 -7.66
C ALA A 106 5.26 -2.20 -8.70
N ASP A 107 5.07 -1.09 -9.41
CA ASP A 107 6.13 -0.49 -10.23
C ASP A 107 7.10 0.35 -9.38
N PHE A 108 6.65 0.82 -8.20
CA PHE A 108 7.47 1.53 -7.23
C PHE A 108 6.96 1.31 -5.81
N ILE A 109 7.87 1.25 -4.83
CA ILE A 109 7.52 1.06 -3.41
C ILE A 109 8.05 2.22 -2.59
N ILE A 110 7.16 2.83 -1.80
CA ILE A 110 7.49 3.88 -0.84
C ILE A 110 7.55 3.26 0.54
N THR A 111 8.64 3.54 1.27
CA THR A 111 8.82 3.13 2.67
C THR A 111 8.90 4.36 3.55
N THR A 112 8.43 4.24 4.80
CA THR A 112 8.44 5.35 5.77
C THR A 112 9.84 5.68 6.28
N THR A 113 10.75 4.70 6.30
CA THR A 113 12.10 4.85 6.85
C THR A 113 13.15 4.10 6.03
N PRO A 114 14.44 4.53 6.08
CA PRO A 114 15.54 3.76 5.51
C PRO A 114 15.69 2.35 6.12
N TYR A 115 15.27 2.16 7.38
CA TYR A 115 15.27 0.87 8.04
C TYR A 115 14.29 -0.10 7.35
N SER A 116 13.03 0.30 7.18
CA SER A 116 12.02 -0.50 6.46
C SER A 116 12.48 -0.77 5.02
N LYS A 117 13.10 0.22 4.35
CA LYS A 117 13.69 0.03 3.02
C LYS A 117 14.73 -1.10 3.02
N LYS A 118 15.62 -1.13 4.01
CA LYS A 118 16.64 -2.18 4.14
C LYS A 118 16.00 -3.56 4.33
N LEU A 119 15.02 -3.68 5.23
CA LEU A 119 14.30 -4.93 5.48
C LEU A 119 13.65 -5.47 4.20
N LEU A 120 12.94 -4.62 3.45
CA LEU A 120 12.27 -5.06 2.22
C LEU A 120 13.27 -5.45 1.11
N LYS A 121 14.45 -4.81 1.05
CA LYS A 121 15.53 -5.28 0.16
C LYS A 121 16.02 -6.67 0.55
N ASP A 122 16.16 -6.92 1.84
CA ASP A 122 16.55 -8.24 2.37
C ASP A 122 15.47 -9.31 2.12
N TYR A 123 14.24 -8.90 1.79
CA TYR A 123 13.17 -9.80 1.36
C TYR A 123 13.26 -10.20 -0.11
N VAL A 124 14.29 -9.72 -0.84
CA VAL A 124 14.46 -9.92 -2.29
C VAL A 124 13.36 -9.21 -3.10
N ILE A 125 12.93 -8.06 -2.61
CA ILE A 125 12.06 -7.14 -3.36
C ILE A 125 12.96 -6.06 -3.96
N ASP A 126 13.01 -5.96 -5.29
CA ASP A 126 13.65 -4.83 -5.96
C ASP A 126 12.81 -3.57 -5.72
N LEU A 127 13.41 -2.57 -5.06
CA LEU A 127 12.80 -1.28 -4.68
C LEU A 127 13.32 -0.12 -5.53
#